data_AF-A0A7C4XJ36-F1
#
_entry.id   AF-A0A7C4XJ36-F1
#
_cell.length_a   1.000
_cell.length_b   1.000
_cell.length_c   1.000
_cell.angle_alpha   90.00
_cell.angle_beta   90.00
_cell.angle_gamma   90.00
#
_symmetry.space_group_name_H-M   'P 1'
#
loop_
_entity.id
_entity.type
_entity.pdbx_description
1 polymer ?
#
loop_
_entity_poly.entity_id
_entity_poly.type
_entity_poly.pdbx_seq_one_letter_code
_entity_poly.pdbx_strand_id
1 'polypeptide(L)'
;MSPTPRLPPLPKEAWSDDAVAALRTAFGDAAAEHFLATGPDAPHMPNVLGVLAHHPKLAERFLAYNTTLLLRPTLEPRWRELSILRVAWRTRSLYEWAQHVVMASSCDITPEEVAAIPDGPTAPIWDEMASDLLAATDQMLDDYRIDD
;
A
#
# COMPACT_ATOMS: atom_id res chain seq x y z
N MET A 1 18.93 12.00 7.53
CA MET A 1 17.96 13.11 7.38
C MET A 1 16.62 12.59 7.87
N SER A 2 16.07 13.07 8.98
CA SER A 2 14.63 12.90 9.23
C SER A 2 13.93 13.93 8.35
N PRO A 3 13.27 13.55 7.25
CA PRO A 3 12.78 14.53 6.31
C PRO A 3 11.39 14.93 6.77
N THR A 4 11.22 16.18 7.18
CA THR A 4 9.88 16.79 7.25
C THR A 4 9.20 16.58 5.90
N PRO A 5 8.01 15.95 5.85
CA PRO A 5 7.32 15.71 4.59
C PRO A 5 7.01 17.04 3.90
N ARG A 6 7.22 17.11 2.58
CA ARG A 6 6.91 18.31 1.77
C ARG A 6 5.43 18.71 1.86
N LEU A 7 4.56 17.71 1.94
CA LEU A 7 3.15 17.85 2.21
C LEU A 7 2.82 16.94 3.41
N PRO A 8 2.65 17.50 4.62
CA PRO A 8 2.31 16.69 5.78
C PRO A 8 0.87 16.16 5.65
N PRO A 9 0.57 14.96 6.17
CA PRO A 9 -0.81 14.48 6.25
C PRO A 9 -1.66 15.44 7.10
N LEU A 10 -2.87 15.76 6.64
CA LEU A 10 -3.81 16.53 7.46
C LEU A 10 -4.26 15.70 8.67
N PRO A 11 -4.27 16.29 9.88
CA PRO A 11 -4.91 15.67 11.03
C PRO A 11 -6.42 15.54 10.78
N LYS A 12 -7.07 14.53 11.38
CA LYS A 12 -8.48 14.17 11.10
C LYS A 12 -9.42 15.37 11.26
N GLU A 13 -9.13 16.23 12.24
CA GLU A 13 -9.92 17.41 12.60
C GLU A 13 -9.88 18.52 11.53
N ALA A 14 -8.90 18.47 10.63
CA ALA A 14 -8.73 19.42 9.53
C ALA A 14 -9.32 18.92 8.20
N TRP A 15 -9.96 17.75 8.18
CA TRP A 15 -10.55 17.22 6.95
C TRP A 15 -11.85 17.95 6.63
N SER A 16 -12.01 18.33 5.35
CA SER A 16 -13.26 18.90 4.86
C SER A 16 -14.35 17.82 4.72
N ASP A 17 -15.61 18.25 4.64
CA ASP A 17 -16.74 17.37 4.34
C ASP A 17 -16.51 16.58 3.04
N ASP A 18 -15.93 17.21 2.02
CA ASP A 18 -15.56 16.55 0.76
C ASP A 18 -14.51 15.44 0.97
N ALA A 19 -13.53 15.66 1.85
CA ALA A 19 -12.50 14.64 2.14
C ALA A 19 -13.10 13.43 2.86
N VAL A 20 -14.01 13.69 3.81
CA VAL A 20 -14.76 12.64 4.51
C VAL A 20 -15.67 11.89 3.55
N ALA A 21 -16.37 12.59 2.65
CA ALA A 21 -17.23 11.99 1.63
C ALA A 21 -16.42 11.13 0.64
N ALA A 22 -15.23 11.57 0.24
CA ALA A 22 -14.32 10.80 -0.61
C ALA A 22 -13.91 9.48 0.07
N LEU A 23 -13.59 9.52 1.38
CA LEU A 23 -13.25 8.32 2.15
C LEU A 23 -14.43 7.35 2.25
N ARG A 24 -15.63 7.85 2.55
CA ARG A 24 -16.87 7.06 2.63
C ARG A 24 -17.22 6.41 1.29
N THR A 25 -17.10 7.16 0.21
CA THR A 25 -17.34 6.64 -1.15
C THR A 25 -16.38 5.50 -1.49
N ALA A 26 -15.11 5.64 -1.09
CA ALA A 26 -14.09 4.67 -1.42
C ALA A 26 -14.14 3.40 -0.56
N PHE A 27 -14.40 3.49 0.74
CA PHE A 27 -14.28 2.37 1.67
C PHE A 27 -15.60 1.95 2.34
N GLY A 28 -16.68 2.70 2.13
CA GLY A 28 -17.95 2.56 2.84
C GLY A 28 -17.95 3.27 4.20
N ASP A 29 -19.15 3.46 4.75
CA ASP A 29 -19.36 4.23 5.98
C ASP A 29 -18.65 3.64 7.19
N ALA A 30 -18.74 2.31 7.38
CA ALA A 30 -18.15 1.65 8.53
C ALA A 30 -16.61 1.78 8.58
N ALA A 31 -15.95 1.64 7.41
CA ALA A 31 -14.50 1.80 7.33
C ALA A 31 -14.08 3.26 7.50
N ALA A 32 -14.84 4.20 6.93
CA ALA A 32 -14.58 5.63 7.13
C ALA A 32 -14.72 6.03 8.60
N GLU A 33 -15.75 5.54 9.30
CA GLU A 33 -15.96 5.76 10.73
C GLU A 33 -14.83 5.17 11.57
N HIS A 34 -14.36 3.97 11.25
CA HIS A 34 -13.19 3.39 11.90
C HIS A 34 -11.98 4.34 11.78
N PHE A 35 -11.61 4.73 10.56
CA PHE A 35 -10.46 5.60 10.36
C PHE A 35 -10.61 7.00 10.97
N LEU A 36 -11.82 7.57 10.95
CA LEU A 36 -12.12 8.90 11.47
C LEU A 36 -12.37 8.92 12.99
N ALA A 37 -12.44 7.76 13.64
CA ALA A 37 -12.62 7.69 15.08
C ALA A 37 -11.54 8.50 15.84
N THR A 38 -11.96 9.11 16.94
CA THR A 38 -11.12 9.94 17.83
C THR A 38 -11.10 9.33 19.22
N GLY A 39 -9.98 9.45 19.92
CA GLY A 39 -9.81 8.94 21.29
C GLY A 39 -8.54 8.11 21.45
N PRO A 40 -8.24 7.64 22.67
CA PRO A 40 -7.01 6.90 22.96
C PRO A 40 -6.93 5.56 22.22
N ASP A 41 -8.08 4.93 21.95
CA ASP A 41 -8.17 3.64 21.26
C ASP A 41 -8.49 3.77 19.76
N ALA A 42 -8.46 5.00 19.24
CA ALA A 42 -8.71 5.23 17.82
C ALA A 42 -7.61 4.58 16.96
N PRO A 43 -7.97 3.94 15.84
CA PRO A 43 -6.97 3.38 14.94
C PRO A 43 -6.12 4.50 14.34
N HIS A 44 -4.88 4.13 14.05
CA HIS A 44 -3.97 4.99 13.32
C HIS A 44 -4.51 5.23 11.90
N MET A 45 -4.64 6.49 11.51
CA MET A 45 -4.98 6.87 10.14
C MET A 45 -3.74 6.70 9.25
N PRO A 46 -3.79 5.87 8.19
CA PRO A 46 -2.68 5.81 7.22
C PRO A 46 -2.35 7.20 6.69
N ASN A 47 -1.06 7.59 6.73
CA ASN A 47 -0.64 8.94 6.36
C ASN A 47 -1.08 9.31 4.92
N VAL A 48 -1.12 8.33 4.02
CA VAL A 48 -1.58 8.55 2.64
C VAL A 48 -2.99 9.14 2.57
N LEU A 49 -3.90 8.76 3.47
CA LEU A 49 -5.25 9.31 3.49
C LEU A 49 -5.26 10.78 3.92
N GLY A 50 -4.46 11.13 4.94
CA GLY A 50 -4.29 12.52 5.36
C GLY A 50 -3.58 13.38 4.29
N VAL A 51 -2.69 12.80 3.49
CA VAL A 51 -2.05 13.50 2.36
C VAL A 51 -3.07 13.73 1.23
N LEU A 52 -3.90 12.73 0.92
CA LEU A 52 -4.94 12.85 -0.11
C LEU A 52 -6.08 13.80 0.30
N ALA A 53 -6.32 13.99 1.59
CA ALA A 53 -7.31 14.93 2.11
C ALA A 53 -7.06 16.40 1.70
N HIS A 54 -5.82 16.76 1.31
CA HIS A 54 -5.53 18.07 0.70
C HIS A 54 -6.22 18.25 -0.67
N HIS A 55 -6.58 17.16 -1.35
CA HIS A 55 -7.18 17.16 -2.68
C HIS A 55 -8.36 16.17 -2.79
N PRO A 56 -9.50 16.45 -2.12
CA PRO A 56 -10.61 15.49 -1.98
C PRO A 56 -11.16 14.93 -3.29
N LYS A 57 -11.31 15.78 -4.30
CA LYS A 57 -11.83 15.38 -5.63
C LYS A 57 -10.92 14.39 -6.36
N LEU A 58 -9.60 14.48 -6.14
CA LEU A 58 -8.64 13.50 -6.65
C LEU A 58 -8.66 12.25 -5.78
N ALA A 59 -8.68 12.42 -4.46
CA ALA A 59 -8.72 11.35 -3.48
C ALA A 59 -9.88 10.37 -3.74
N GLU A 60 -11.08 10.89 -3.96
CA GLU A 60 -12.28 10.08 -4.24
C GLU A 60 -12.04 9.08 -5.37
N ARG A 61 -11.52 9.56 -6.51
CA ARG A 61 -11.29 8.72 -7.70
C ARG A 61 -10.14 7.75 -7.52
N PHE A 62 -9.05 8.22 -6.92
CA PHE A 62 -7.87 7.39 -6.69
C PHE A 62 -8.18 6.26 -5.69
N LEU A 63 -8.87 6.58 -4.59
CA LEU A 63 -9.26 5.61 -3.57
C LEU A 63 -10.31 4.64 -4.09
N ALA A 64 -11.30 5.07 -4.88
CA ALA A 64 -12.25 4.15 -5.51
C ALA A 64 -11.57 3.12 -6.43
N TYR A 65 -10.58 3.55 -7.21
CA TYR A 65 -9.76 2.65 -8.02
C TYR A 65 -8.96 1.68 -7.14
N ASN A 66 -8.28 2.19 -6.12
CA ASN A 66 -7.45 1.39 -5.22
C ASN A 66 -8.29 0.35 -4.44
N THR A 67 -9.45 0.75 -3.91
CA THR A 67 -10.39 -0.16 -3.23
C THR A 67 -10.82 -1.30 -4.14
N THR A 68 -11.00 -1.07 -5.45
CA THR A 68 -11.34 -2.16 -6.37
C THR A 68 -10.23 -3.20 -6.44
N LEU A 69 -8.97 -2.79 -6.51
CA LEU A 69 -7.81 -3.69 -6.48
C LEU A 69 -7.65 -4.40 -5.12
N LEU A 70 -8.07 -3.74 -4.03
CA LEU A 70 -7.96 -4.27 -2.68
C LEU A 70 -9.05 -5.30 -2.33
N LEU A 71 -10.31 -4.97 -2.60
CA LEU A 71 -11.50 -5.74 -2.19
C LEU A 71 -11.97 -6.77 -3.21
N ARG A 72 -11.58 -6.61 -4.49
CA ARG A 72 -11.88 -7.57 -5.55
C ARG A 72 -10.60 -7.97 -6.29
N PRO A 73 -9.57 -8.47 -5.57
CA PRO A 73 -8.32 -8.81 -6.21
C PRO A 73 -8.48 -10.09 -7.03
N THR A 74 -7.79 -10.16 -8.16
CA THR A 74 -7.55 -11.40 -8.90
C THR A 74 -6.38 -12.19 -8.34
N LEU A 75 -5.43 -11.51 -7.69
CA LEU A 75 -4.31 -12.13 -7.00
C LEU A 75 -4.64 -12.41 -5.53
N GLU A 76 -4.21 -13.56 -5.04
CA GLU A 76 -4.28 -13.85 -3.60
C GLU A 76 -3.44 -12.83 -2.81
N PRO A 77 -3.78 -12.57 -1.52
CA PRO A 77 -3.11 -11.57 -0.71
C PRO A 77 -1.59 -11.69 -0.68
N ARG A 78 -1.06 -12.92 -0.56
CA ARG A 78 0.38 -13.21 -0.57
C ARG A 78 1.08 -12.68 -1.81
N TRP A 79 0.56 -13.00 -2.99
CA TRP A 79 1.16 -12.60 -4.27
C TRP A 79 1.10 -11.08 -4.46
N ARG A 80 -0.06 -10.49 -4.17
CA ARG A 80 -0.19 -9.02 -4.22
C ARG A 80 0.84 -8.34 -3.31
N GLU A 81 1.03 -8.85 -2.10
CA GLU A 81 1.91 -8.25 -1.11
C GLU A 81 3.40 -8.41 -1.46
N LEU A 82 3.81 -9.57 -1.99
CA LEU A 82 5.18 -9.76 -2.52
C LEU A 82 5.49 -8.75 -3.64
N SER A 83 4.58 -8.56 -4.59
CA SER A 83 4.75 -7.54 -5.64
C SER A 83 4.83 -6.13 -5.06
N ILE A 84 3.99 -5.77 -4.09
CA ILE A 84 4.03 -4.45 -3.46
C ILE A 84 5.37 -4.22 -2.73
N LEU A 85 5.83 -5.19 -1.95
CA LEU A 85 7.13 -5.12 -1.26
C LEU A 85 8.28 -4.97 -2.26
N ARG A 86 8.26 -5.71 -3.36
CA ARG A 86 9.28 -5.60 -4.41
C ARG A 86 9.26 -4.23 -5.09
N VAL A 87 8.08 -3.72 -5.45
CA VAL A 87 7.93 -2.35 -5.98
C VAL A 87 8.45 -1.33 -4.97
N ALA A 88 8.01 -1.40 -3.72
CA ALA A 88 8.41 -0.47 -2.67
C ALA A 88 9.94 -0.43 -2.49
N TRP A 89 10.58 -1.60 -2.47
CA TRP A 89 12.04 -1.72 -2.41
C TRP A 89 12.71 -1.10 -3.64
N ARG A 90 12.32 -1.52 -4.85
CA ARG A 90 12.89 -1.08 -6.13
C ARG A 90 12.75 0.43 -6.35
N THR A 91 11.61 1.02 -5.97
CA THR A 91 11.36 2.45 -6.09
C THR A 91 11.84 3.26 -4.88
N ARG A 92 12.45 2.60 -3.88
CA ARG A 92 12.92 3.21 -2.62
C ARG A 92 11.82 3.96 -1.86
N SER A 93 10.59 3.45 -1.91
CA SER A 93 9.45 4.02 -1.21
C SER A 93 9.46 3.58 0.25
N LEU A 94 10.05 4.40 1.12
CA LEU A 94 10.14 4.09 2.55
C LEU A 94 8.76 3.95 3.21
N TYR A 95 7.78 4.76 2.79
CA TYR A 95 6.42 4.70 3.33
C TYR A 95 5.75 3.37 2.98
N GLU A 96 5.74 3.00 1.70
CA GLU A 96 5.13 1.75 1.24
C GLU A 96 5.84 0.55 1.87
N TRP A 97 7.18 0.56 1.90
CA TRP A 97 7.95 -0.50 2.55
C TRP A 97 7.56 -0.68 4.02
N ALA A 98 7.55 0.40 4.80
CA ALA A 98 7.25 0.33 6.22
C ALA A 98 5.82 -0.14 6.51
N GLN A 99 4.83 0.30 5.71
CA GLN A 99 3.45 -0.14 5.87
C GLN A 99 3.29 -1.62 5.48
N HIS A 100 3.85 -2.02 4.34
CA HIS A 100 3.64 -3.34 3.79
C HIS A 100 4.46 -4.43 4.48
N VAL A 101 5.62 -4.13 5.06
CA VAL A 101 6.32 -5.09 5.94
C VAL A 101 5.47 -5.49 7.15
N VAL A 102 4.68 -4.57 7.71
CA VAL A 102 3.75 -4.90 8.80
C VAL A 102 2.61 -5.78 8.28
N MET A 103 2.06 -5.46 7.12
CA MET A 103 0.96 -6.21 6.49
C MET A 103 1.36 -7.61 6.00
N ALA A 104 2.62 -7.80 5.62
CA ALA A 104 3.19 -9.08 5.17
C ALA A 104 2.94 -10.22 6.18
N SER A 105 2.98 -9.91 7.48
CA SER A 105 2.69 -10.86 8.56
C SER A 105 1.28 -11.47 8.53
N SER A 106 0.35 -10.80 7.86
CA SER A 106 -1.04 -11.26 7.67
C SER A 106 -1.28 -11.86 6.29
N CYS A 107 -0.26 -11.93 5.44
CA CYS A 107 -0.35 -12.40 4.04
C CYS A 107 0.49 -13.67 3.81
N ASP A 108 0.72 -14.47 4.86
CA ASP A 108 1.54 -15.68 4.82
C ASP A 108 2.98 -15.45 4.31
N ILE A 109 3.53 -14.24 4.45
CA ILE A 109 4.92 -13.92 4.08
C ILE A 109 5.79 -13.93 5.34
N THR A 110 6.86 -14.73 5.34
CA THR A 110 7.72 -14.86 6.51
C THR A 110 8.71 -13.70 6.65
N PRO A 111 9.27 -13.45 7.85
CA PRO A 111 10.34 -12.47 8.01
C PRO A 111 11.57 -12.74 7.13
N GLU A 112 11.89 -14.02 6.91
CA GLU A 112 12.99 -14.44 6.03
C GLU A 112 12.71 -14.08 4.57
N GLU A 113 11.46 -14.26 4.12
CA GLU A 113 11.02 -13.84 2.79
C GLU A 113 11.08 -12.31 2.63
N VAL A 114 10.57 -11.55 3.61
CA VAL A 114 10.71 -10.08 3.61
C VAL A 114 12.18 -9.67 3.51
N ALA A 115 13.07 -10.34 4.25
CA ALA A 115 14.50 -10.07 4.24
C ALA A 115 15.18 -10.42 2.91
N ALA A 116 14.60 -11.33 2.12
CA ALA A 116 15.09 -11.72 0.80
C ALA A 116 14.56 -10.85 -0.35
N ILE A 117 13.54 -10.00 -0.12
CA ILE A 117 13.03 -9.07 -1.15
C ILE A 117 14.15 -8.21 -1.78
N PRO A 118 15.15 -7.69 -1.03
CA PRO A 118 16.29 -6.99 -1.61
C PRO A 118 17.11 -7.80 -2.60
N ASP A 119 17.30 -9.09 -2.32
CA ASP A 119 18.12 -10.02 -3.11
C ASP A 119 17.44 -10.38 -4.45
N GLY A 120 16.12 -10.16 -4.55
CA GLY A 120 15.36 -10.27 -5.78
C GLY A 120 14.95 -11.70 -6.14
N PRO A 121 14.51 -11.93 -7.39
CA PRO A 121 13.86 -13.19 -7.80
C PRO A 121 14.79 -14.40 -7.74
N THR A 122 16.10 -14.21 -7.82
CA THR A 122 17.08 -15.32 -7.80
C THR A 122 17.45 -15.78 -6.38
N ALA A 123 16.87 -15.20 -5.33
CA ALA A 123 17.16 -15.62 -3.97
C ALA A 123 16.67 -17.07 -3.74
N PRO A 124 17.46 -17.93 -3.09
CA PRO A 124 17.18 -19.36 -3.00
C PRO A 124 15.99 -19.74 -2.11
N ILE A 125 15.39 -18.77 -1.40
CA ILE A 125 14.21 -18.98 -0.57
C ILE A 125 12.92 -19.10 -1.39
N TRP A 126 12.91 -18.55 -2.61
CA TRP A 126 11.71 -18.48 -3.43
C TRP A 126 11.40 -19.84 -4.07
N ASP A 127 10.12 -20.20 -4.04
CA ASP A 127 9.59 -21.18 -4.96
C ASP A 127 9.48 -20.57 -6.38
N GLU A 128 9.13 -21.42 -7.35
CA GLU A 128 9.02 -21.03 -8.76
C GLU A 128 8.04 -19.87 -8.95
N MET A 129 6.86 -19.93 -8.32
CA MET A 129 5.82 -18.90 -8.46
C MET A 129 6.26 -17.55 -7.87
N ALA A 130 6.87 -17.54 -6.68
CA ALA A 130 7.37 -16.32 -6.05
C ALA A 130 8.53 -15.71 -6.88
N SER A 131 9.45 -16.55 -7.36
CA SER A 131 10.54 -16.11 -8.26
C SER A 131 9.99 -15.45 -9.52
N ASP A 132 9.05 -16.10 -10.21
CA ASP A 132 8.46 -15.58 -11.44
C ASP A 132 7.68 -14.28 -11.21
N LEU A 133 6.93 -14.18 -10.12
CA LEU A 133 6.21 -12.97 -9.76
C LEU A 133 7.16 -11.79 -9.48
N LEU A 134 8.25 -12.04 -8.76
CA LEU A 134 9.26 -11.01 -8.48
C LEU A 134 10.00 -10.59 -9.75
N ALA A 135 10.30 -11.54 -10.65
CA ALA A 135 10.90 -11.28 -11.95
C ALA A 135 9.96 -10.46 -12.85
N ALA A 136 8.69 -10.85 -12.95
CA ALA A 136 7.68 -10.10 -13.70
C ALA A 136 7.47 -8.69 -13.14
N THR A 137 7.53 -8.53 -11.81
CA THR A 137 7.48 -7.23 -11.15
C THR A 137 8.69 -6.37 -11.54
N ASP A 138 9.88 -6.96 -11.56
CA ASP A 138 11.11 -6.28 -11.97
C ASP A 138 11.05 -5.85 -13.44
N GLN A 139 10.67 -6.74 -14.36
CA GLN A 139 10.54 -6.44 -15.78
C GLN A 139 9.50 -5.36 -16.07
N MET A 140 8.36 -5.37 -15.37
CA MET A 140 7.36 -4.31 -15.51
C MET A 140 7.91 -2.93 -15.11
N LEU A 141 8.76 -2.87 -14.08
CA LEU A 141 9.40 -1.63 -13.64
C LEU A 141 10.53 -1.17 -14.57
N ASP A 142 11.29 -2.10 -15.13
CA ASP A 142 12.46 -1.83 -15.95
C ASP A 142 12.09 -1.55 -17.42
N ASP A 143 11.21 -2.37 -17.98
CA ASP A 143 10.96 -2.43 -19.42
C ASP A 143 9.50 -2.11 -19.80
N TYR A 144 8.61 -1.94 -18.82
CA TYR A 144 7.16 -1.78 -19.02
C TYR A 144 6.53 -2.92 -19.83
N ARG A 145 7.17 -4.10 -19.80
CA ARG A 145 6.79 -5.31 -20.51
C ARG A 145 7.28 -6.52 -19.72
N ILE A 146 6.52 -7.61 -19.75
CA ILE A 146 6.93 -8.91 -19.24
C ILE A 146 7.26 -9.78 -20.46
N ASP A 147 8.35 -10.55 -20.40
CA ASP A 147 8.72 -11.54 -21.41
C ASP A 147 7.85 -12.81 -21.36
N ASP A 148 7.97 -13.62 -22.42
CA ASP A 148 7.24 -14.87 -22.59
C ASP A 148 8.04 -16.06 -22.00
#